data_AF-A0A2G1UGS5-F1
#
_entry.id   AF-A0A2G1UGS5-F1
#
_cell.length_a   1.000
_cell.length_b   1.000
_cell.length_c   1.000
_cell.angle_alpha   90.00
_cell.angle_beta   90.00
_cell.angle_gamma   90.00
#
_symmetry.space_group_name_H-M   'P 1'
#
loop_
_entity.id
_entity.type
_entity.pdbx_description
1 polymer ?
#
loop_
_entity_poly.entity_id
_entity_poly.type
_entity_poly.pdbx_seq_one_letter_code
_entity_poly.pdbx_strand_id
1 'polypeptide(L)'
;MNVNAEVTPEAQHYLRNVLAQRGEPGMAARVFVEHGGTPQAETCLAFCPPGEERASDTRAEFDELTLYFDALSLPYLQDMKIDVDRHGSGQMLAIKAPNAKKPAKPPTTFELPVAGVGLHVPHGNPVTLPAGAVVNITQALGGSFTVNYQGNLYRLAPEVARTLGLHSDVPVFAEPEDGLISEDQCRDALRQVYDPEIPVNVLSLGLIYGLEIDQDTRSVRVEMTLTSPTCGMGDVIADDVKANLLQVPFVTDCRVDVVFDPPWSYDNLDEEAQLELGLI
;
A
#
# COMPACT_ATOMS: atom_id res chain seq x y z
N MET A 1 -7.80 -14.30 12.05
CA MET A 1 -6.45 -14.81 12.40
C MET A 1 -6.33 -14.73 13.90
N ASN A 2 -5.88 -15.79 14.58
CA ASN A 2 -5.60 -15.71 16.02
C ASN A 2 -4.23 -15.08 16.23
N VAL A 3 -4.11 -14.20 17.22
CA VAL A 3 -2.83 -13.60 17.61
C VAL A 3 -2.03 -14.66 18.36
N ASN A 4 -0.87 -15.08 17.83
CA ASN A 4 0.06 -15.91 18.58
C ASN A 4 0.90 -15.03 19.53
N ALA A 5 0.33 -14.66 20.68
CA ALA A 5 0.98 -13.82 21.68
C ALA A 5 1.11 -14.54 23.03
N GLU A 6 2.24 -14.35 23.70
CA GLU A 6 2.48 -14.78 25.08
C GLU A 6 2.44 -13.56 26.00
N VAL A 7 1.58 -13.58 27.02
CA VAL A 7 1.56 -12.57 28.08
C VAL A 7 1.86 -13.29 29.39
N THR A 8 2.99 -12.98 30.04
CA THR A 8 3.37 -13.68 31.27
C THR A 8 2.38 -13.39 32.41
N PRO A 9 2.18 -14.30 33.37
CA PRO A 9 1.27 -14.05 34.49
C PRO A 9 1.60 -12.77 35.28
N GLU A 10 2.88 -12.42 35.39
CA GLU A 10 3.32 -11.16 36.01
C GLU A 10 2.87 -9.95 35.20
N ALA A 11 3.04 -9.97 33.87
CA ALA A 11 2.54 -8.92 32.98
C ALA A 11 1.02 -8.80 32.99
N GLN A 12 0.31 -9.93 33.02
CA GLN A 12 -1.16 -9.93 33.15
C GLN A 12 -1.61 -9.25 34.44
N HIS A 13 -0.96 -9.56 35.56
CA HIS A 13 -1.27 -8.93 36.85
C HIS A 13 -0.94 -7.43 36.85
N TYR A 14 0.23 -7.05 36.32
CA TYR A 14 0.64 -5.66 36.19
C TYR A 14 -0.35 -4.85 35.34
N LEU A 15 -0.70 -5.35 34.15
CA LEU A 15 -1.64 -4.69 33.25
C LEU A 15 -3.02 -4.56 33.88
N ARG A 16 -3.57 -5.60 34.51
CA ARG A 16 -4.86 -5.50 35.22
C ARG A 16 -4.85 -4.40 36.27
N ASN A 17 -3.76 -4.28 37.05
CA ASN A 17 -3.64 -3.22 38.06
C ASN A 17 -3.59 -1.82 37.42
N VAL A 18 -2.83 -1.65 36.34
CA VAL A 18 -2.74 -0.38 35.61
C VAL A 18 -4.08 0.00 34.99
N LEU A 19 -4.80 -0.95 34.40
CA LEU A 19 -6.13 -0.73 33.81
C LEU A 19 -7.17 -0.42 34.89
N ALA A 20 -7.16 -1.14 36.03
CA ALA A 20 -8.07 -0.88 37.14
C ALA A 20 -7.87 0.51 37.77
N GLN A 21 -6.63 1.02 37.81
CA GLN A 21 -6.34 2.38 38.28
C GLN A 21 -6.95 3.48 37.41
N ARG A 22 -7.39 3.18 36.18
CA ARG A 22 -8.11 4.13 35.34
C ARG A 22 -9.53 4.40 35.84
N GLY A 23 -10.07 3.55 36.70
CA GLY A 23 -11.38 3.76 37.34
C GLY A 23 -12.59 3.51 36.43
N GLU A 24 -12.39 2.94 35.25
CA GLU A 24 -13.45 2.65 34.28
C GLU A 24 -13.69 1.13 34.17
N PRO A 25 -14.90 0.63 34.49
CA PRO A 25 -15.24 -0.78 34.33
C PRO A 25 -15.14 -1.20 32.87
N GLY A 26 -14.41 -2.28 32.58
CA GLY A 26 -14.23 -2.80 31.22
C GLY A 26 -13.06 -2.17 30.45
N MET A 27 -12.24 -1.33 31.09
CA MET A 27 -11.01 -0.80 30.50
C MET A 27 -10.09 -1.93 30.03
N ALA A 28 -9.70 -1.88 28.75
CA ALA A 28 -8.78 -2.82 28.10
C ALA A 28 -7.54 -2.08 27.58
N ALA A 29 -6.67 -2.82 26.89
CA ALA A 29 -5.55 -2.22 26.16
C ALA A 29 -5.51 -2.71 24.71
N ARG A 30 -5.10 -1.83 23.80
CA ARG A 30 -4.83 -2.13 22.40
C ARG A 30 -3.33 -2.20 22.16
N VAL A 31 -2.87 -3.28 21.53
CA VAL A 31 -1.49 -3.46 21.08
C VAL A 31 -1.44 -3.22 19.57
N PHE A 32 -0.45 -2.45 19.12
CA PHE A 32 -0.23 -2.13 17.72
C PHE A 32 1.26 -1.92 17.43
N VAL A 33 1.64 -1.92 16.15
CA VAL A 33 3.01 -1.65 15.71
C VAL A 33 3.03 -0.42 14.84
N GLU A 34 3.73 0.63 15.27
CA GLU A 34 4.03 1.78 14.43
C GLU A 34 5.19 1.44 13.50
N HIS A 35 5.09 1.88 12.24
CA HIS A 35 6.09 1.62 11.19
C HIS A 35 6.47 0.14 11.02
N GLY A 36 5.49 -0.76 11.16
CA GLY A 36 5.67 -2.21 11.07
C GLY A 36 6.41 -2.67 9.81
N GLY A 37 7.42 -3.51 9.98
CA GLY A 37 8.25 -4.04 8.90
C GLY A 37 9.44 -3.18 8.51
N THR A 38 9.68 -2.08 9.23
CA THR A 38 10.82 -1.18 9.01
C THR A 38 11.83 -1.24 10.18
N PRO A 39 13.07 -0.76 10.00
CA PRO A 39 14.02 -0.60 11.11
C PRO A 39 13.52 0.30 12.25
N GLN A 40 12.60 1.22 11.95
CA GLN A 40 11.96 2.16 12.87
C GLN A 40 10.76 1.55 13.60
N ALA A 41 10.41 0.29 13.36
CA ALA A 41 9.19 -0.27 13.94
C ALA A 41 9.23 -0.27 15.48
N GLU A 42 8.13 0.20 16.08
CA GLU A 42 7.91 0.26 17.53
C GLU A 42 6.62 -0.45 17.90
N THR A 43 6.66 -1.26 18.96
CA THR A 43 5.47 -1.96 19.46
C THR A 43 4.90 -1.18 20.62
N CYS A 44 3.66 -0.72 20.46
CA CYS A 44 2.99 0.20 21.35
C CYS A 44 1.80 -0.46 22.04
N LEU A 45 1.46 0.06 23.22
CA LEU A 45 0.28 -0.32 23.98
C LEU A 45 -0.47 0.95 24.38
N ALA A 46 -1.73 1.05 23.95
CA ALA A 46 -2.63 2.14 24.29
C ALA A 46 -3.79 1.63 25.16
N PHE A 47 -4.37 2.51 25.97
CA PHE A 47 -5.62 2.21 26.67
C PHE A 47 -6.77 2.13 25.67
N CYS A 48 -7.70 1.20 25.89
CA CYS A 48 -8.90 1.03 25.10
C CYS A 48 -10.10 1.04 26.06
N PRO A 49 -10.74 2.21 26.25
CA PRO A 49 -11.99 2.31 26.99
C PRO A 49 -13.08 1.41 26.39
N PRO A 50 -14.09 1.01 27.18
CA PRO A 50 -15.19 0.17 26.68
C PRO A 50 -15.98 0.90 25.58
N GLY A 51 -16.13 0.27 24.42
CA GLY A 51 -16.81 0.83 23.25
C GLY A 51 -15.88 1.55 22.26
N GLU A 52 -14.59 1.70 22.58
CA GLU A 52 -13.58 2.26 21.65
C GLU A 52 -12.80 1.18 20.88
N GLU A 53 -13.17 -0.09 21.03
CA GLU A 53 -12.67 -1.15 20.18
C GLU A 53 -13.05 -0.93 18.70
N ARG A 54 -12.12 -1.21 17.78
CA ARG A 54 -12.39 -1.11 16.34
C ARG A 54 -13.02 -2.41 15.88
N ALA A 55 -13.93 -2.35 14.92
CA ALA A 55 -14.53 -3.55 14.32
C ALA A 55 -13.49 -4.50 13.68
N SER A 56 -12.34 -3.95 13.28
CA SER A 56 -11.21 -4.70 12.72
C SER A 56 -10.28 -5.28 13.79
N ASP A 57 -10.36 -4.84 15.04
CA ASP A 57 -9.47 -5.33 16.10
C ASP A 57 -9.68 -6.83 16.35
N THR A 58 -8.59 -7.55 16.55
CA THR A 58 -8.66 -8.93 17.05
C THR A 58 -8.63 -8.91 18.57
N ARG A 59 -9.71 -9.38 19.20
CA ARG A 59 -9.81 -9.53 20.65
C ARG A 59 -9.17 -10.84 21.10
N ALA A 60 -8.28 -10.78 22.10
CA ALA A 60 -7.77 -11.97 22.78
C ALA A 60 -7.92 -11.86 24.31
N GLU A 61 -8.24 -12.99 24.93
CA GLU A 61 -8.40 -13.11 26.38
C GLU A 61 -7.21 -13.86 26.98
N PHE A 62 -6.61 -13.27 28.02
CA PHE A 62 -5.52 -13.84 28.81
C PHE A 62 -5.97 -13.90 30.26
N ASP A 63 -6.67 -14.98 30.61
CA ASP A 63 -7.35 -15.12 31.91
C ASP A 63 -8.34 -13.97 32.15
N GLU A 64 -8.13 -13.11 33.15
CA GLU A 64 -8.98 -11.94 33.41
C GLU A 64 -8.54 -10.66 32.66
N LEU A 65 -7.56 -10.74 31.76
CA LEU A 65 -7.10 -9.60 30.95
C LEU A 65 -7.63 -9.70 29.52
N THR A 66 -8.28 -8.64 29.04
CA THR A 66 -8.63 -8.49 27.62
C THR A 66 -7.64 -7.57 26.93
N LEU A 67 -7.09 -8.01 25.80
CA LEU A 67 -6.28 -7.19 24.90
C LEU A 67 -6.90 -7.18 23.50
N TYR A 68 -6.86 -6.02 22.87
CA TYR A 68 -7.20 -5.81 21.47
C TYR A 68 -5.92 -5.70 20.65
N PHE A 69 -5.92 -6.26 19.45
CA PHE A 69 -4.79 -6.20 18.54
C PHE A 69 -5.24 -5.53 17.24
N ASP A 70 -4.57 -4.44 16.89
CA ASP A 70 -4.84 -3.71 15.66
C ASP A 70 -4.64 -4.63 14.44
N ALA A 71 -5.59 -4.60 13.51
CA ALA A 71 -5.64 -5.51 12.37
C ALA A 71 -4.40 -5.44 11.47
N LEU A 72 -3.92 -4.21 11.19
CA LEU A 72 -2.74 -3.98 10.35
C LEU A 72 -1.46 -4.44 11.04
N SER A 73 -1.47 -4.43 12.37
CA SER A 73 -0.35 -4.85 13.21
C SER A 73 -0.23 -6.38 13.35
N LEU A 74 -1.30 -7.13 13.11
CA LEU A 74 -1.34 -8.59 13.33
C LEU A 74 -0.20 -9.40 12.71
N PRO A 75 0.24 -9.14 11.46
CA PRO A 75 1.35 -9.88 10.86
C PRO A 75 2.68 -9.68 11.61
N TYR A 76 2.86 -8.51 12.22
CA TYR A 76 4.08 -8.10 12.92
C TYR A 76 4.13 -8.55 14.38
N LEU A 77 2.95 -8.80 14.97
CA LEU A 77 2.77 -9.21 16.36
C LEU A 77 2.80 -10.74 16.56
N GLN A 78 3.07 -11.51 15.50
CA GLN A 78 3.25 -12.96 15.63
C GLN A 78 4.45 -13.26 16.54
N ASP A 79 4.27 -14.21 17.45
CA ASP A 79 5.24 -14.63 18.45
C ASP A 79 5.67 -13.51 19.42
N MET A 80 4.83 -12.48 19.58
CA MET A 80 5.13 -11.42 20.53
C MET A 80 5.05 -11.93 21.98
N LYS A 81 5.85 -11.31 22.84
CA LYS A 81 5.85 -11.55 24.27
C LYS A 81 5.70 -10.26 25.05
N ILE A 82 4.78 -10.23 26.01
CA ILE A 82 4.67 -9.17 27.02
C ILE A 82 5.13 -9.75 28.35
N ASP A 83 6.11 -9.11 28.96
CA ASP A 83 6.67 -9.46 30.26
C ASP A 83 6.82 -8.23 31.16
N VAL A 84 7.29 -8.41 32.40
CA VAL A 84 7.64 -7.31 33.31
C VAL A 84 9.13 -7.36 33.59
N ASP A 85 9.85 -6.32 33.18
CA ASP A 85 11.24 -6.12 33.57
C ASP A 85 11.31 -5.42 34.93
N ARG A 86 12.16 -5.95 35.81
CA ARG A 86 12.43 -5.39 37.14
C ARG A 86 13.74 -4.61 37.09
N HIS A 87 13.64 -3.30 36.88
CA HIS A 87 14.77 -2.38 36.95
C HIS A 87 14.70 -1.55 38.24
N GLY A 88 15.59 -1.83 39.19
CA GLY A 88 15.66 -1.10 40.46
C GLY A 88 14.42 -1.30 41.35
N SER A 89 13.82 -0.20 41.81
CA SER A 89 12.62 -0.21 42.67
C SER A 89 11.28 -0.17 41.90
N GLY A 90 11.32 -0.16 40.56
CA GLY A 90 10.12 -0.10 39.70
C GLY A 90 9.90 -1.38 38.89
N GLN A 91 8.64 -1.63 38.53
CA GLN A 91 8.24 -2.62 37.53
C GLN A 91 7.86 -1.88 36.26
N MET A 92 8.36 -2.32 35.10
CA MET A 92 8.01 -1.76 33.80
C MET A 92 7.66 -2.89 32.82
N LEU A 93 6.69 -2.65 31.95
CA LEU A 93 6.35 -3.62 30.90
C LEU A 93 7.47 -3.70 29.86
N ALA A 94 7.82 -4.93 29.51
CA ALA A 94 8.72 -5.25 28.43
C ALA A 94 7.93 -5.94 27.32
N ILE A 95 7.74 -5.24 26.20
CA ILE A 95 7.05 -5.79 25.02
C ILE A 95 8.11 -6.15 23.99
N LYS A 96 8.18 -7.44 23.62
CA LYS A 96 9.10 -7.96 22.61
C LYS A 96 8.28 -8.53 21.46
N ALA A 97 8.31 -7.87 20.32
CA ALA A 97 7.72 -8.37 19.08
C ALA A 97 8.86 -8.69 18.09
N PRO A 98 9.30 -9.97 17.98
CA PRO A 98 10.48 -10.33 17.17
C PRO A 98 10.26 -10.09 15.67
N ASN A 99 9.01 -9.95 15.24
CA ASN A 99 8.62 -9.74 13.85
C ASN A 99 8.24 -8.27 13.57
N ALA A 100 8.27 -7.38 14.57
CA ALA A 100 7.90 -5.96 14.39
C ALA A 100 8.70 -5.28 13.27
N LYS A 101 10.00 -5.57 13.17
CA LYS A 101 10.90 -5.01 12.16
C LYS A 101 11.02 -5.87 10.90
N LYS A 102 10.33 -7.00 10.83
CA LYS A 102 10.36 -7.89 9.66
C LYS A 102 9.19 -7.52 8.75
N PRO A 103 9.42 -7.36 7.43
CA PRO A 103 8.33 -7.19 6.48
C PRO A 103 7.31 -8.33 6.63
N ALA A 104 6.01 -7.98 6.73
CA ALA A 104 4.92 -8.94 6.93
C ALA A 104 4.83 -10.00 5.84
N LYS A 105 5.24 -9.64 4.62
CA LYS A 105 5.50 -10.57 3.51
C LYS A 105 6.97 -10.42 3.15
N PRO A 106 7.74 -11.51 3.00
CA PRO A 106 9.08 -11.41 2.44
C PRO A 106 8.97 -10.77 1.04
N PRO A 107 9.89 -9.86 0.68
CA PRO A 107 9.89 -9.30 -0.66
C PRO A 107 9.98 -10.45 -1.65
N THR A 108 9.15 -10.42 -2.69
CA THR A 108 9.15 -11.48 -3.69
C THR A 108 10.41 -11.31 -4.54
N THR A 109 11.45 -12.08 -4.21
CA THR A 109 12.74 -12.05 -4.90
C THR A 109 12.71 -12.98 -6.11
N PHE A 110 13.21 -12.50 -7.23
CA PHE A 110 13.37 -13.25 -8.46
C PHE A 110 14.79 -13.14 -8.99
N GLU A 111 15.24 -14.18 -9.66
CA GLU A 111 16.42 -14.12 -10.50
C GLU A 111 15.95 -13.93 -11.95
N LEU A 112 16.41 -12.89 -12.64
CA LEU A 112 16.04 -12.65 -14.03
C LEU A 112 16.57 -13.80 -14.90
N PRO A 113 15.70 -14.58 -15.57
CA PRO A 113 16.14 -15.72 -16.38
C PRO A 113 16.89 -15.29 -17.64
N VAL A 114 16.62 -14.07 -18.12
CA VAL A 114 17.25 -13.43 -19.26
C VAL A 114 17.49 -11.96 -18.96
N ALA A 115 18.40 -11.32 -19.70
CA ALA A 115 18.57 -9.88 -19.61
C ALA A 115 17.27 -9.20 -20.05
N GLY A 116 16.86 -8.17 -19.31
CA GLY A 116 15.58 -7.49 -19.52
C GLY A 116 15.72 -5.98 -19.38
N VAL A 117 14.86 -5.24 -20.09
CA VAL A 117 14.82 -3.78 -19.99
C VAL A 117 13.92 -3.40 -18.81
N GLY A 118 14.42 -2.47 -17.99
CA GLY A 118 13.63 -1.76 -16.99
C GLY A 118 13.85 -0.26 -17.11
N LEU A 119 12.82 0.53 -16.83
CA LEU A 119 12.92 1.98 -16.77
C LEU A 119 13.36 2.39 -15.37
N HIS A 120 14.44 3.16 -15.27
CA HIS A 120 14.95 3.62 -13.98
C HIS A 120 14.01 4.65 -13.37
N VAL A 121 13.45 4.37 -12.20
CA VAL A 121 12.53 5.30 -11.50
C VAL A 121 13.35 6.23 -10.61
N PRO A 122 13.13 7.55 -10.62
CA PRO A 122 12.07 8.31 -11.33
C PRO A 122 12.49 8.88 -12.70
N HIS A 123 13.67 8.53 -13.19
CA HIS A 123 14.30 9.18 -14.34
C HIS A 123 13.72 8.77 -15.71
N GLY A 124 13.02 7.63 -15.80
CA GLY A 124 12.43 7.11 -17.03
C GLY A 124 13.41 6.55 -18.05
N ASN A 125 14.73 6.67 -17.83
CA ASN A 125 15.71 6.17 -18.78
C ASN A 125 15.76 4.63 -18.79
N PRO A 126 15.78 3.99 -19.97
CA PRO A 126 15.86 2.53 -20.05
C PRO A 126 17.24 2.03 -19.63
N VAL A 127 17.24 0.94 -18.86
CA VAL A 127 18.42 0.24 -18.37
C VAL A 127 18.26 -1.26 -18.60
N THR A 128 19.31 -1.90 -19.11
CA THR A 128 19.34 -3.36 -19.26
C THR A 128 19.79 -3.99 -17.96
N LEU A 129 18.89 -4.73 -17.32
CA LEU A 129 19.19 -5.60 -16.19
C LEU A 129 19.78 -6.92 -16.71
N PRO A 130 20.93 -7.39 -16.19
CA PRO A 130 21.58 -8.59 -16.71
C PRO A 130 20.80 -9.87 -16.34
N ALA A 131 20.96 -10.93 -17.15
CA ALA A 131 20.53 -12.27 -16.77
C ALA A 131 21.23 -12.70 -15.47
N GLY A 132 20.51 -13.37 -14.58
CA GLY A 132 21.01 -13.72 -13.24
C GLY A 132 20.94 -12.57 -12.22
N ALA A 133 20.42 -11.40 -12.60
CA ALA A 133 20.18 -10.32 -11.64
C ALA A 133 19.13 -10.76 -10.62
N VAL A 134 19.51 -10.73 -9.34
CA VAL A 134 18.59 -10.92 -8.22
C VAL A 134 17.86 -9.61 -7.97
N VAL A 135 16.56 -9.60 -8.21
CA VAL A 135 15.69 -8.44 -8.09
C VAL A 135 14.59 -8.70 -7.07
N ASN A 136 14.17 -7.67 -6.33
CA ASN A 136 13.09 -7.77 -5.37
C ASN A 136 11.90 -6.97 -5.87
N ILE A 137 10.71 -7.59 -6.02
CA ILE A 137 9.50 -6.81 -6.33
C ILE A 137 9.21 -5.89 -5.16
N THR A 138 9.18 -4.59 -5.43
CA THR A 138 8.79 -3.55 -4.48
C THR A 138 7.33 -3.15 -4.66
N GLN A 139 6.84 -3.17 -5.90
CA GLN A 139 5.45 -2.84 -6.24
C GLN A 139 4.96 -3.78 -7.33
N ALA A 140 3.72 -4.23 -7.17
CA ALA A 140 2.95 -4.95 -8.18
C ALA A 140 1.56 -4.30 -8.22
N LEU A 141 1.44 -3.20 -8.96
CA LEU A 141 0.27 -2.33 -8.94
C LEU A 141 -0.21 -2.13 -10.37
N GLY A 142 -1.50 -2.39 -10.62
CA GLY A 142 -2.09 -2.06 -11.93
C GLY A 142 -1.55 -2.87 -13.11
N GLY A 143 -1.00 -4.06 -12.86
CA GLY A 143 -0.31 -4.86 -13.88
C GLY A 143 1.10 -4.37 -14.24
N SER A 144 1.58 -3.31 -13.58
CA SER A 144 2.98 -2.87 -13.64
C SER A 144 3.79 -3.47 -12.48
N PHE A 145 5.07 -3.74 -12.74
CA PHE A 145 5.97 -4.33 -11.76
C PHE A 145 7.21 -3.47 -11.60
N THR A 146 7.42 -2.95 -10.39
CA THR A 146 8.66 -2.25 -10.03
C THR A 146 9.51 -3.18 -9.18
N VAL A 147 10.78 -3.28 -9.53
CA VAL A 147 11.76 -4.08 -8.80
C VAL A 147 12.89 -3.22 -8.26
N ASN A 148 13.40 -3.59 -7.09
CA ASN A 148 14.67 -3.10 -6.59
C ASN A 148 15.80 -3.99 -7.11
N TYR A 149 16.78 -3.37 -7.76
CA TYR A 149 18.04 -3.99 -8.15
C TYR A 149 19.19 -3.09 -7.73
N GLN A 150 20.11 -3.63 -6.90
CA GLN A 150 21.27 -2.89 -6.39
C GLN A 150 20.92 -1.55 -5.70
N GLY A 151 19.77 -1.47 -5.05
CA GLY A 151 19.32 -0.26 -4.35
C GLY A 151 18.57 0.75 -5.22
N ASN A 152 18.47 0.51 -6.54
CA ASN A 152 17.72 1.36 -7.46
C ASN A 152 16.39 0.69 -7.86
N LEU A 153 15.39 1.51 -8.16
CA LEU A 153 14.08 1.04 -8.61
C LEU A 153 14.01 1.01 -10.13
N TYR A 154 13.50 -0.09 -10.66
CA TYR A 154 13.30 -0.29 -12.09
C TYR A 154 11.90 -0.80 -12.35
N ARG A 155 11.14 -0.06 -13.16
CA ARG A 155 9.87 -0.56 -13.68
C ARG A 155 10.14 -1.51 -14.84
N LEU A 156 9.76 -2.77 -14.70
CA LEU A 156 10.00 -3.80 -15.70
C LEU A 156 9.11 -3.61 -16.92
N ALA A 157 9.69 -3.81 -18.10
CA ALA A 157 8.89 -3.93 -19.32
C ALA A 157 7.97 -5.18 -19.23
N PRO A 158 6.76 -5.14 -19.83
CA PRO A 158 5.78 -6.23 -19.72
C PRO A 158 6.34 -7.61 -20.13
N GLU A 159 7.20 -7.67 -21.14
CA GLU A 159 7.85 -8.90 -21.58
C GLU A 159 8.79 -9.48 -20.53
N VAL A 160 9.50 -8.65 -19.77
CA VAL A 160 10.40 -9.10 -18.69
C VAL A 160 9.57 -9.60 -17.51
N ALA A 161 8.52 -8.88 -17.12
CA ALA A 161 7.60 -9.31 -16.07
C ALA A 161 7.00 -10.70 -16.38
N ARG A 162 6.60 -10.95 -17.63
CA ARG A 162 6.11 -12.28 -18.06
C ARG A 162 7.14 -13.39 -17.89
N THR A 163 8.43 -13.12 -18.09
CA THR A 163 9.48 -14.14 -17.86
C THR A 163 9.60 -14.55 -16.38
N LEU A 164 9.17 -13.68 -15.47
CA LEU A 164 9.11 -13.94 -14.03
C LEU A 164 7.83 -14.65 -13.60
N GLY A 165 6.95 -15.01 -14.55
CA GLY A 165 5.61 -15.53 -14.24
C GLY A 165 4.69 -14.48 -13.64
N LEU A 166 5.05 -13.20 -13.76
CA LEU A 166 4.21 -12.09 -13.32
C LEU A 166 3.25 -11.75 -14.45
N HIS A 167 1.97 -11.81 -14.12
CA HIS A 167 0.90 -11.48 -15.04
C HIS A 167 0.28 -10.15 -14.62
N SER A 168 0.17 -9.24 -15.58
CA SER A 168 -0.73 -8.11 -15.45
C SER A 168 -2.15 -8.67 -15.44
N ASP A 169 -2.81 -8.64 -14.28
CA ASP A 169 -4.26 -8.84 -14.22
C ASP A 169 -4.90 -7.62 -14.87
N VAL A 170 -5.07 -7.68 -16.19
CA VAL A 170 -5.77 -6.63 -16.94
C VAL A 170 -7.22 -6.61 -16.44
N PRO A 171 -7.77 -5.44 -16.06
CA PRO A 171 -9.14 -5.36 -15.62
C PRO A 171 -10.09 -5.87 -16.71
N VAL A 172 -10.95 -6.82 -16.36
CA VAL A 172 -12.00 -7.29 -17.26
C VAL A 172 -13.26 -6.50 -16.94
N PHE A 173 -13.60 -5.57 -17.80
CA PHE A 173 -14.84 -4.80 -17.71
C PHE A 173 -15.95 -5.55 -18.45
N ALA A 174 -17.11 -5.68 -17.80
CA ALA A 174 -18.31 -6.21 -18.46
C ALA A 174 -18.82 -5.18 -19.48
N GLU A 175 -19.22 -5.63 -20.67
CA GLU A 175 -19.83 -4.75 -21.67
C GLU A 175 -21.15 -4.17 -21.13
N PRO A 176 -21.29 -2.83 -21.05
CA PRO A 176 -22.55 -2.19 -20.66
C PRO A 176 -23.72 -2.56 -21.57
N GLU A 177 -24.89 -2.83 -20.97
CA GLU A 177 -26.10 -3.25 -21.72
C GLU A 177 -26.66 -2.16 -22.65
N ASP A 178 -26.44 -0.89 -22.30
CA ASP A 178 -26.85 0.26 -23.11
C ASP A 178 -25.93 0.49 -24.32
N GLY A 179 -24.85 -0.28 -24.43
CA GLY A 179 -23.86 -0.16 -25.49
C GLY A 179 -23.10 1.16 -25.45
N LEU A 180 -23.07 1.89 -24.34
CA LEU A 180 -22.35 3.16 -24.18
C LEU A 180 -21.03 2.95 -23.43
N ILE A 181 -20.08 3.86 -23.62
CA ILE A 181 -18.86 3.89 -22.80
C ILE A 181 -19.28 4.30 -21.38
N SER A 182 -18.96 3.49 -20.38
CA SER A 182 -19.27 3.79 -18.98
C SER A 182 -18.19 4.66 -18.34
N GLU A 183 -18.58 5.83 -17.84
CA GLU A 183 -17.68 6.73 -17.11
C GLU A 183 -17.12 6.07 -15.84
N ASP A 184 -17.93 5.31 -15.12
CA ASP A 184 -17.49 4.57 -13.93
C ASP A 184 -16.41 3.55 -14.28
N GLN A 185 -16.56 2.84 -15.41
CA GLN A 185 -15.52 1.90 -15.88
C GLN A 185 -14.25 2.63 -16.33
N CYS A 186 -14.36 3.82 -16.95
CA CYS A 186 -13.21 4.65 -17.23
C CYS A 186 -12.48 5.07 -15.95
N ARG A 187 -13.22 5.49 -14.91
CA ARG A 187 -12.63 5.82 -13.60
C ARG A 187 -12.00 4.60 -12.94
N ASP A 188 -12.62 3.44 -13.01
CA ASP A 188 -12.04 2.19 -12.51
C ASP A 188 -10.75 1.83 -13.25
N ALA A 189 -10.70 2.00 -14.57
CA ALA A 189 -9.48 1.81 -15.35
C ALA A 189 -8.37 2.78 -14.92
N LEU A 190 -8.69 4.04 -14.68
CA LEU A 190 -7.73 5.03 -14.18
C LEU A 190 -7.23 4.71 -12.77
N ARG A 191 -8.05 4.14 -11.88
CA ARG A 191 -7.61 3.68 -10.55
C ARG A 191 -6.56 2.55 -10.62
N GLN A 192 -6.43 1.89 -11.76
CA GLN A 192 -5.43 0.85 -11.98
C GLN A 192 -4.10 1.42 -12.49
N VAL A 193 -3.98 2.73 -12.71
CA VAL A 193 -2.71 3.34 -13.08
C VAL A 193 -2.08 3.97 -11.85
N TYR A 194 -0.84 3.59 -11.56
CA TYR A 194 -0.11 4.02 -10.38
C TYR A 194 1.14 4.81 -10.77
N ASP A 195 1.47 5.81 -9.95
CA ASP A 195 2.76 6.46 -10.06
C ASP A 195 3.86 5.49 -9.56
N PRO A 196 4.94 5.28 -10.34
CA PRO A 196 6.00 4.33 -9.99
C PRO A 196 6.91 4.84 -8.87
N GLU A 197 6.97 6.17 -8.65
CA GLU A 197 7.73 6.81 -7.58
C GLU A 197 6.88 6.90 -6.31
N ILE A 198 5.61 7.29 -6.45
CA ILE A 198 4.64 7.41 -5.36
C ILE A 198 3.60 6.29 -5.53
N PRO A 199 3.55 5.24 -4.67
CA PRO A 199 2.72 4.04 -4.84
C PRO A 199 1.20 4.26 -4.68
N VAL A 200 0.66 5.36 -5.21
CA VAL A 200 -0.74 5.76 -5.17
C VAL A 200 -1.24 5.88 -6.62
N ASN A 201 -2.52 5.56 -6.84
CA ASN A 201 -3.11 5.62 -8.16
C ASN A 201 -3.30 7.07 -8.66
N VAL A 202 -3.31 7.28 -9.98
CA VAL A 202 -3.35 8.62 -10.60
C VAL A 202 -4.61 9.41 -10.27
N LEU A 203 -5.73 8.74 -9.96
CA LEU A 203 -6.96 9.41 -9.53
C LEU A 203 -6.87 9.89 -8.09
N SER A 204 -6.42 9.03 -7.17
CA SER A 204 -6.26 9.36 -5.75
C SER A 204 -5.13 10.38 -5.52
N LEU A 205 -4.11 10.36 -6.38
CA LEU A 205 -3.11 11.43 -6.44
C LEU A 205 -3.67 12.77 -6.95
N GLY A 206 -4.87 12.79 -7.53
CA GLY A 206 -5.45 13.98 -8.14
C GLY A 206 -4.68 14.45 -9.38
N LEU A 207 -4.11 13.53 -10.15
CA LEU A 207 -3.41 13.85 -11.40
C LEU A 207 -4.37 14.03 -12.57
N ILE A 208 -5.58 13.50 -12.50
CA ILE A 208 -6.59 13.60 -13.56
C ILE A 208 -7.42 14.86 -13.34
N TYR A 209 -7.30 15.84 -14.24
CA TYR A 209 -8.04 17.10 -14.19
C TYR A 209 -9.33 17.06 -15.00
N GLY A 210 -9.35 16.30 -16.09
CA GLY A 210 -10.51 16.18 -16.96
C GLY A 210 -10.63 14.78 -17.57
N LEU A 211 -11.86 14.30 -17.67
CA LEU A 211 -12.25 13.09 -18.39
C LEU A 211 -13.45 13.42 -19.27
N GLU A 212 -13.24 13.49 -20.58
CA GLU A 212 -14.28 13.75 -21.57
C GLU A 212 -14.54 12.48 -22.37
N ILE A 213 -15.80 12.06 -22.46
CA ILE A 213 -16.22 10.85 -23.18
C ILE A 213 -17.13 11.26 -24.34
N ASP A 214 -16.70 10.96 -25.56
CA ASP A 214 -17.50 11.14 -26.77
C ASP A 214 -18.12 9.80 -27.19
N GLN A 215 -19.42 9.67 -26.99
CA GLN A 215 -20.18 8.47 -27.31
C GLN A 215 -20.39 8.28 -28.82
N ASP A 216 -20.39 9.36 -29.60
CA ASP A 216 -20.63 9.32 -31.05
C ASP A 216 -19.37 8.80 -31.77
N THR A 217 -18.21 9.36 -31.41
CA THR A 217 -16.92 8.95 -31.98
C THR A 217 -16.27 7.79 -31.24
N ARG A 218 -16.83 7.37 -30.10
CA ARG A 218 -16.30 6.31 -29.25
C ARG A 218 -14.87 6.59 -28.78
N SER A 219 -14.60 7.84 -28.41
CA SER A 219 -13.29 8.30 -27.99
C SER A 219 -13.32 8.87 -26.58
N VAL A 220 -12.18 8.76 -25.89
CA VAL A 220 -11.99 9.33 -24.55
C VAL A 220 -10.83 10.31 -24.60
N ARG A 221 -11.01 11.48 -23.99
CA ARG A 221 -9.94 12.46 -23.79
C ARG A 221 -9.70 12.67 -22.30
N VAL A 222 -8.46 12.54 -21.91
CA VAL A 222 -8.00 12.79 -20.54
C VAL A 222 -7.10 14.00 -20.53
N GLU A 223 -7.39 14.95 -19.66
CA GLU A 223 -6.47 16.01 -19.28
C GLU A 223 -5.87 15.65 -17.93
N MET A 224 -4.54 15.54 -17.85
CA MET A 224 -3.84 15.16 -16.63
C MET A 224 -2.59 16.02 -16.37
N THR A 225 -2.14 16.06 -15.12
CA THR A 225 -0.88 16.68 -14.70
C THR A 225 0.08 15.62 -14.15
N LEU A 226 1.29 16.06 -13.78
CA LEU A 226 2.27 15.29 -13.04
C LEU A 226 2.57 15.97 -11.70
N THR A 227 3.10 15.22 -10.75
CA THR A 227 3.58 15.76 -9.46
C THR A 227 4.74 16.73 -9.63
N SER A 228 5.49 16.61 -10.73
CA SER A 228 6.54 17.53 -11.13
C SER A 228 6.62 17.68 -12.65
N PRO A 229 6.84 18.90 -13.18
CA PRO A 229 7.01 19.15 -14.62
C PRO A 229 8.27 18.51 -15.21
N THR A 230 9.21 18.06 -14.37
CA THR A 230 10.43 17.36 -14.81
C THR A 230 10.38 15.86 -14.52
N CYS A 231 9.20 15.29 -14.28
CA CYS A 231 9.07 13.86 -14.00
C CYS A 231 9.45 13.02 -15.24
N GLY A 232 10.52 12.24 -15.14
CA GLY A 232 10.99 11.39 -16.23
C GLY A 232 10.05 10.22 -16.55
N MET A 233 9.10 9.94 -15.67
CA MET A 233 8.07 8.91 -15.85
C MET A 233 6.78 9.46 -16.47
N GLY A 234 6.68 10.76 -16.76
CA GLY A 234 5.44 11.39 -17.23
C GLY A 234 4.83 10.73 -18.47
N ASP A 235 5.64 10.50 -19.50
CA ASP A 235 5.19 9.83 -20.74
C ASP A 235 4.74 8.40 -20.47
N VAL A 236 5.41 7.69 -19.55
CA VAL A 236 5.08 6.31 -19.19
C VAL A 236 3.71 6.25 -18.51
N ILE A 237 3.44 7.16 -17.56
CA ILE A 237 2.16 7.23 -16.85
C ILE A 237 1.05 7.60 -17.85
N ALA A 238 1.29 8.55 -18.76
CA ALA A 238 0.33 8.93 -19.79
C ALA A 238 0.01 7.76 -20.75
N ASP A 239 1.02 6.98 -21.15
CA ASP A 239 0.85 5.78 -21.96
C ASP A 239 0.06 4.69 -21.21
N ASP A 240 0.28 4.53 -19.90
CA ASP A 240 -0.50 3.60 -19.08
C ASP A 240 -1.97 4.00 -18.97
N VAL A 241 -2.24 5.29 -18.74
CA VAL A 241 -3.60 5.86 -18.74
C VAL A 241 -4.29 5.52 -20.04
N LYS A 242 -3.63 5.80 -21.17
CA LYS A 242 -4.15 5.48 -22.50
C LYS A 242 -4.42 3.99 -22.67
N ALA A 243 -3.46 3.14 -22.32
CA ALA A 243 -3.56 1.70 -22.49
C ALA A 243 -4.70 1.09 -21.67
N ASN A 244 -4.91 1.55 -20.44
CA ASN A 244 -5.98 1.10 -19.55
C ASN A 244 -7.35 1.56 -20.05
N LEU A 245 -7.50 2.81 -20.48
CA LEU A 245 -8.76 3.32 -21.03
C LEU A 245 -9.18 2.60 -22.32
N LEU A 246 -8.22 2.21 -23.15
CA LEU A 246 -8.49 1.39 -24.34
C LEU A 246 -8.99 -0.03 -24.03
N GLN A 247 -8.90 -0.49 -22.77
CA GLN A 247 -9.52 -1.76 -22.35
C GLN A 247 -10.99 -1.60 -21.97
N VAL A 248 -11.48 -0.37 -21.80
CA VAL A 248 -12.88 -0.12 -21.44
C VAL A 248 -13.77 -0.42 -22.65
N PRO A 249 -14.87 -1.17 -22.46
CA PRO A 249 -15.78 -1.52 -23.54
C PRO A 249 -16.22 -0.31 -24.35
N PHE A 250 -16.25 -0.52 -25.67
CA PHE A 250 -16.62 0.47 -26.67
C PHE A 250 -15.68 1.68 -26.83
N VAL A 251 -14.59 1.79 -26.07
CA VAL A 251 -13.56 2.80 -26.33
C VAL A 251 -12.74 2.36 -27.54
N THR A 252 -12.70 3.19 -28.58
CA THR A 252 -11.96 2.92 -29.83
C THR A 252 -10.72 3.78 -29.98
N ASP A 253 -10.71 4.97 -29.37
CA ASP A 253 -9.57 5.87 -29.35
C ASP A 253 -9.45 6.54 -27.98
N CYS A 254 -8.20 6.85 -27.59
CA CYS A 254 -7.93 7.55 -26.35
C CYS A 254 -6.79 8.56 -26.55
N ARG A 255 -7.04 9.80 -26.14
CA ARG A 255 -6.07 10.90 -26.14
C ARG A 255 -5.78 11.34 -24.72
N VAL A 256 -4.51 11.45 -24.37
CA VAL A 256 -4.06 11.98 -23.08
C VAL A 256 -3.28 13.26 -23.35
N ASP A 257 -3.74 14.36 -22.78
CA ASP A 257 -3.09 15.67 -22.83
C ASP A 257 -2.48 15.94 -21.44
N VAL A 258 -1.15 16.07 -21.38
CA VAL A 258 -0.44 16.43 -20.15
C VAL A 258 -0.34 17.95 -20.05
N VAL A 259 -0.92 18.51 -18.99
CA VAL A 259 -0.95 19.95 -18.69
C VAL A 259 -0.21 20.24 -17.39
N PHE A 260 0.20 21.50 -17.20
CA PHE A 260 0.93 21.95 -16.00
C PHE A 260 0.29 23.19 -15.34
N ASP A 261 -0.87 23.61 -15.86
CA ASP A 261 -1.65 24.72 -15.32
C ASP A 261 -3.11 24.24 -15.16
N PRO A 262 -3.67 24.20 -13.93
CA PRO A 262 -3.03 24.58 -12.67
C PRO A 262 -1.89 23.60 -12.27
N PRO A 263 -0.86 24.05 -11.53
CA PRO A 263 0.17 23.15 -11.03
C PRO A 263 -0.41 22.19 -10.00
N TRP A 264 0.10 20.97 -9.98
CA TRP A 264 -0.29 19.98 -8.98
C TRP A 264 0.12 20.41 -7.56
N SER A 265 -0.69 20.08 -6.56
CA SER A 265 -0.37 20.28 -5.15
C SER A 265 -0.93 19.17 -4.27
N TYR A 266 -0.41 19.01 -3.06
CA TYR A 266 -0.88 18.02 -2.08
C TYR A 266 -2.36 18.18 -1.71
N ASP A 267 -2.95 19.37 -1.91
CA ASP A 267 -4.38 19.61 -1.69
C ASP A 267 -5.27 18.80 -2.66
N ASN A 268 -4.70 18.26 -3.73
CA ASN A 268 -5.40 17.41 -4.70
C ASN A 268 -5.50 15.93 -4.25
N LEU A 269 -4.80 15.54 -3.17
CA LEU A 269 -4.84 14.16 -2.66
C LEU A 269 -6.19 13.84 -2.04
N ASP A 270 -6.76 12.69 -2.40
CA ASP A 270 -7.92 12.15 -1.68
C ASP A 270 -7.51 11.56 -0.31
N GLU A 271 -8.50 11.21 0.51
CA GLU A 271 -8.29 10.69 1.86
C GLU A 271 -7.52 9.35 1.86
N GLU A 272 -7.74 8.49 0.85
CA GLU A 272 -7.04 7.22 0.69
C GLU A 272 -5.55 7.45 0.43
N ALA A 273 -5.21 8.38 -0.47
CA ALA A 273 -3.84 8.77 -0.75
C ALA A 273 -3.15 9.44 0.45
N GLN A 274 -3.86 10.27 1.20
CA GLN A 274 -3.32 10.90 2.41
C GLN A 274 -2.95 9.84 3.46
N LEU A 275 -3.78 8.81 3.63
CA LEU A 275 -3.51 7.70 4.54
C LEU A 275 -2.30 6.87 4.08
N GLU A 276 -2.24 6.49 2.80
CA GLU A 276 -1.13 5.72 2.22
C GLU A 276 0.21 6.47 2.34
N LEU A 277 0.18 7.80 2.27
CA LEU A 277 1.34 8.67 2.44
C LEU A 277 1.64 9.05 3.90
N GLY A 278 0.81 8.63 4.85
CA GLY A 278 0.98 8.92 6.28
C GLY A 278 0.81 10.39 6.65
N LEU A 279 -0.05 11.12 5.93
CA LEU A 279 -0.35 12.54 6.15
C LEU A 279 -1.48 12.78 7.15
N ILE A 280 -2.26 11.75 7.47
CA ILE A 280 -3.38 11.76 8.43
C ILE A 280 -3.41 10.48 9.26
#